data_AF-A0AAW8IEX8-F1
#
_entry.id   AF-A0AAW8IEX8-F1
#
_cell.length_a   1.000
_cell.length_b   1.000
_cell.length_c   1.000
_cell.angle_alpha   90.00
_cell.angle_beta   90.00
_cell.angle_gamma   90.00
#
_symmetry.space_group_name_H-M   'P 1'
#
loop_
_entity.id
_entity.type
_entity.pdbx_description
1 polymer ?
#
loop_
_entity_poly.entity_id
_entity_poly.type
_entity_poly.pdbx_seq_one_letter_code
_entity_poly.pdbx_strand_id
1 'polypeptide(L)'
;MASGIQGLGGIKGGDGIAFGQRNPELLKAMMITSGGLSGGVSSTVAGGKFWDGFRQGIITSGLNHTVHMVVSAIDYTNKLEKFLEDNDIDRSTLASQETLNKLKIIFKDYWDRSAQWAELATQETIAEWEGEEYRGLLSLTDGIITKSTGGKNAGITNPYNGKVLLSPNKSNYGLARTFIHEMIHSIDFMTGVLNFWDSFGAVGRSYIESRAYIETASWDGGFIDEAGQNHIINSLDIQVSLFNFNLGR
;
A
#
# COMPACT_ATOMS: atom_id res chain seq x y z
N MET A 1 31.49 -18.24 -31.17
CA MET A 1 30.06 -18.64 -31.19
C MET A 1 29.26 -17.41 -30.82
N ALA A 2 28.55 -16.86 -31.79
CA ALA A 2 27.85 -15.59 -31.69
C ALA A 2 26.36 -15.80 -31.95
N SER A 3 25.57 -14.98 -31.24
CA SER A 3 24.22 -14.52 -31.57
C SER A 3 23.08 -15.54 -31.58
N GLY A 4 22.25 -15.45 -30.54
CA GLY A 4 20.84 -15.88 -30.53
C GLY A 4 19.91 -14.65 -30.44
N ILE A 5 20.09 -13.65 -31.30
CA ILE A 5 19.16 -12.53 -31.51
C ILE A 5 18.29 -12.80 -32.74
N GLN A 6 17.60 -13.95 -32.78
CA GLN A 6 16.70 -14.26 -33.90
C GLN A 6 15.46 -14.98 -33.39
N GLY A 7 14.46 -14.17 -33.06
CA GLY A 7 13.13 -14.61 -32.68
C GLY A 7 12.16 -13.46 -32.42
N LEU A 8 12.45 -12.25 -32.89
CA LEU A 8 11.51 -11.12 -32.88
C LEU A 8 10.68 -11.18 -34.17
N GLY A 9 9.74 -12.13 -34.18
CA GLY A 9 8.58 -12.08 -35.07
C GLY A 9 7.72 -10.90 -34.66
N GLY A 10 7.49 -9.99 -35.60
CA GLY A 10 6.82 -8.72 -35.33
C GLY A 10 5.41 -8.89 -34.79
N ILE A 11 5.07 -8.07 -33.80
CA ILE A 11 3.70 -7.70 -33.48
C ILE A 11 3.66 -6.17 -33.54
N LYS A 12 3.08 -5.67 -34.63
CA LYS A 12 2.50 -4.33 -34.68
C LYS A 12 1.16 -4.42 -33.95
N GLY A 13 0.96 -3.60 -32.92
CA GLY A 13 -0.35 -3.47 -32.29
C GLY A 13 -0.36 -2.50 -31.11
N GLY A 14 -0.96 -1.33 -31.33
CA GLY A 14 -1.66 -0.53 -30.30
C GLY A 14 -0.80 0.35 -29.40
N ASP A 15 -1.01 1.66 -29.50
CA ASP A 15 -0.47 2.69 -28.61
C ASP A 15 -0.83 2.44 -27.13
N GLY A 16 0.11 1.87 -26.37
CA GLY A 16 0.00 1.70 -24.93
C GLY A 16 1.39 1.60 -24.30
N ILE A 17 2.00 2.73 -23.98
CA ILE A 17 3.33 2.77 -23.35
C ILE A 17 3.23 2.17 -21.94
N ALA A 18 3.89 1.03 -21.74
CA ALA A 18 3.95 0.30 -20.48
C ALA A 18 4.56 1.14 -19.34
N PHE A 19 4.05 0.97 -18.11
CA PHE A 19 4.51 1.68 -16.90
C PHE A 19 6.03 1.55 -16.66
N GLY A 20 6.61 0.39 -16.99
CA GLY A 20 8.05 0.13 -16.92
C GLY A 20 8.92 0.99 -17.85
N GLN A 21 8.34 1.55 -18.91
CA GLN A 21 9.00 2.51 -19.80
C GLN A 21 8.78 3.96 -19.37
N ARG A 22 7.76 4.24 -18.55
CA ARG A 22 7.40 5.61 -18.14
C ARG A 22 8.12 6.08 -16.87
N ASN A 23 8.36 5.20 -15.88
CA ASN A 23 8.93 5.61 -14.59
C ASN A 23 9.94 4.58 -14.02
N PRO A 24 11.10 4.39 -14.67
CA PRO A 24 12.11 3.42 -14.22
C PRO A 24 12.67 3.72 -12.83
N GLU A 25 12.68 4.99 -12.40
CA GLU A 25 13.14 5.40 -11.07
C GLU A 25 12.13 5.05 -9.96
N LEU A 26 10.83 5.06 -10.27
CA LEU A 26 9.76 4.68 -9.35
C LEU A 26 9.78 3.17 -9.04
N LEU A 27 10.03 2.35 -10.06
CA LEU A 27 10.23 0.91 -9.91
C LEU A 27 11.47 0.60 -9.06
N LYS A 28 12.58 1.33 -9.26
CA LYS A 28 13.79 1.22 -8.42
C LYS A 28 13.51 1.62 -6.96
N ALA A 29 12.77 2.70 -6.75
CA ALA A 29 12.37 3.18 -5.43
C ALA A 29 11.58 2.14 -4.63
N MET A 30 10.58 1.51 -5.26
CA MET A 30 9.76 0.46 -4.66
C MET A 30 10.58 -0.78 -4.26
N MET A 31 11.57 -1.15 -5.09
CA MET A 31 12.46 -2.28 -4.84
C MET A 31 13.42 -2.04 -3.66
N ILE A 32 13.97 -0.83 -3.56
CA ILE A 32 14.88 -0.42 -2.48
C ILE A 32 14.13 -0.41 -1.14
N THR A 33 12.93 0.14 -1.16
CA THR A 33 12.14 0.37 0.05
C THR A 33 11.62 -0.93 0.70
N SER A 34 11.06 -1.84 -0.08
CA SER A 34 10.41 -3.06 0.43
C SER A 34 11.40 -4.13 0.93
N GLY A 35 12.50 -4.33 0.20
CA GLY A 35 13.53 -5.27 0.61
C GLY A 35 14.32 -4.81 1.81
N GLY A 36 14.71 -3.53 1.81
CA GLY A 36 15.48 -2.98 2.92
C GLY A 36 14.77 -3.15 4.25
N LEU A 37 13.48 -2.85 4.32
CA LEU A 37 12.77 -2.98 5.59
C LEU A 37 12.58 -4.41 6.06
N SER A 38 12.22 -5.33 5.18
CA SER A 38 12.09 -6.75 5.57
C SER A 38 13.43 -7.32 6.08
N GLY A 39 14.53 -6.97 5.40
CA GLY A 39 15.88 -7.36 5.85
C GLY A 39 16.29 -6.69 7.16
N GLY A 40 15.98 -5.40 7.34
CA GLY A 40 16.31 -4.64 8.54
C GLY A 40 15.58 -5.14 9.78
N VAL A 41 14.27 -5.35 9.67
CA VAL A 41 13.44 -5.92 10.74
C VAL A 41 13.88 -7.35 11.07
N SER A 42 14.11 -8.19 10.05
CA SER A 42 14.58 -9.57 10.23
C SER A 42 15.94 -9.65 10.94
N SER A 43 16.89 -8.78 10.58
CA SER A 43 18.20 -8.69 11.25
C SER A 43 18.06 -8.28 12.72
N THR A 44 17.23 -7.28 13.02
CA THR A 44 16.99 -6.85 14.41
C THR A 44 16.36 -7.96 15.24
N VAL A 45 15.41 -8.72 14.68
CA VAL A 45 14.81 -9.89 15.34
C VAL A 45 15.85 -11.00 15.57
N ALA A 46 16.80 -11.17 14.66
CA ALA A 46 17.91 -12.11 14.77
C ALA A 46 19.08 -11.61 15.66
N GLY A 47 18.92 -10.46 16.35
CA GLY A 47 19.95 -9.87 17.21
C GLY A 47 21.09 -9.14 16.46
N GLY A 48 20.92 -8.93 15.15
CA GLY A 48 21.83 -8.16 14.30
C GLY A 48 21.49 -6.67 14.26
N LYS A 49 22.30 -5.89 13.54
CA LYS A 49 22.05 -4.46 13.33
C LYS A 49 21.02 -4.28 12.23
N PHE A 50 20.02 -3.43 12.50
CA PHE A 50 18.98 -3.06 11.54
C PHE A 50 19.57 -2.65 10.17
N TRP A 51 20.63 -1.83 10.16
CA TRP A 51 21.25 -1.35 8.93
C TRP A 51 21.99 -2.40 8.09
N ASP A 52 22.57 -3.42 8.73
CA ASP A 52 23.18 -4.53 8.01
C ASP A 52 22.10 -5.38 7.33
N GLY A 53 20.99 -5.61 8.05
CA GLY A 53 19.80 -6.27 7.52
C GLY A 53 19.14 -5.47 6.40
N PHE A 54 19.06 -4.15 6.53
CA PHE A 54 18.44 -3.29 5.54
C PHE A 54 19.23 -3.25 4.24
N ARG A 55 20.55 -3.14 4.34
CA ARG A 55 21.42 -3.23 3.17
C ARG A 55 21.29 -4.58 2.47
N GLN A 56 21.28 -5.67 3.24
CA GLN A 56 21.11 -7.03 2.71
C GLN A 56 19.72 -7.24 2.10
N GLY A 57 18.71 -6.65 2.71
CA GLY A 57 17.33 -6.66 2.25
C GLY A 57 17.16 -5.96 0.89
N ILE A 58 17.78 -4.79 0.70
CA ILE A 58 17.84 -4.09 -0.59
C ILE A 58 18.53 -4.94 -1.65
N ILE A 59 19.65 -5.58 -1.31
CA ILE A 59 20.40 -6.42 -2.26
C ILE A 59 19.57 -7.64 -2.66
N THR A 60 18.87 -8.24 -1.69
CA THR A 60 18.06 -9.45 -1.90
C THR A 60 16.78 -9.15 -2.67
N SER A 61 16.05 -8.07 -2.35
CA SER A 61 14.87 -7.65 -3.12
C SER A 61 15.24 -7.12 -4.49
N GLY A 62 16.34 -6.37 -4.59
CA GLY A 62 16.85 -5.82 -5.84
C GLY A 62 17.27 -6.91 -6.82
N LEU A 63 17.95 -7.97 -6.38
CA LEU A 63 18.29 -9.11 -7.26
C LEU A 63 17.10 -10.04 -7.54
N ASN A 64 16.22 -10.29 -6.56
CA ASN A 64 15.15 -11.29 -6.71
C ASN A 64 13.89 -10.72 -7.42
N HIS A 65 13.59 -9.43 -7.26
CA HIS A 65 12.38 -8.81 -7.81
C HIS A 65 12.59 -8.16 -9.19
N THR A 66 13.80 -7.74 -9.55
CA THR A 66 14.10 -7.20 -10.90
C THR A 66 13.93 -8.26 -11.99
N VAL A 67 14.20 -9.53 -11.67
CA VAL A 67 13.95 -10.66 -12.59
C VAL A 67 12.46 -10.96 -12.72
N HIS A 68 11.67 -10.80 -11.65
CA HIS A 68 10.23 -11.07 -11.67
C HIS A 68 9.39 -9.92 -12.25
N MET A 69 9.75 -8.65 -12.04
CA MET A 69 9.01 -7.51 -12.63
C MET A 69 9.25 -7.32 -14.13
N VAL A 70 10.43 -7.68 -14.64
CA VAL A 70 10.70 -7.69 -16.09
C VAL A 70 9.93 -8.82 -16.78
N VAL A 71 9.67 -9.94 -16.08
CA VAL A 71 8.86 -11.06 -16.60
C VAL A 71 7.35 -10.82 -16.42
N SER A 72 6.91 -10.06 -15.40
CA SER A 72 5.49 -9.83 -15.08
C SER A 72 4.87 -8.63 -15.79
N ALA A 73 5.65 -7.81 -16.51
CA ALA A 73 5.13 -6.70 -17.31
C ALA A 73 4.33 -7.16 -18.56
N ILE A 74 4.13 -8.47 -18.73
CA ILE A 74 3.46 -9.09 -19.88
C ILE A 74 2.00 -9.48 -19.59
N ASP A 75 1.52 -9.44 -18.34
CA ASP A 75 0.15 -9.88 -18.01
C ASP A 75 -0.65 -8.79 -17.28
N TYR A 76 -1.37 -7.96 -18.06
CA TYR A 76 -2.32 -6.95 -17.56
C TYR A 76 -3.62 -7.63 -17.10
N THR A 77 -3.56 -8.34 -15.99
CA THR A 77 -4.76 -8.78 -15.27
C THR A 77 -4.92 -7.97 -14.00
N ASN A 78 -6.07 -7.31 -13.85
CA ASN A 78 -6.48 -6.69 -12.58
C ASN A 78 -6.74 -7.83 -11.58
N LYS A 79 -5.69 -8.25 -10.86
CA LYS A 79 -5.72 -9.40 -9.96
C LYS A 79 -6.83 -9.26 -8.92
N LEU A 80 -7.10 -8.04 -8.46
CA LEU A 80 -8.17 -7.76 -7.52
C LEU A 80 -9.55 -8.06 -8.11
N GLU A 81 -9.81 -7.65 -9.35
CA GLU A 81 -11.08 -7.96 -10.01
C GLU A 81 -11.31 -9.46 -10.10
N LYS A 82 -10.32 -10.19 -10.61
CA LYS A 82 -10.40 -11.65 -10.69
C LYS A 82 -10.56 -12.28 -9.31
N PHE A 83 -9.82 -11.79 -8.31
CA PHE A 83 -9.90 -12.29 -6.94
C PHE A 83 -11.27 -12.07 -6.31
N LEU A 84 -11.93 -10.92 -6.57
CA LEU A 84 -13.29 -10.67 -6.11
C LEU A 84 -14.30 -11.59 -6.82
N GLU A 85 -14.15 -11.78 -8.13
CA GLU A 85 -14.98 -12.71 -8.91
C GLU A 85 -14.85 -14.16 -8.41
N ASP A 86 -13.62 -14.63 -8.20
CA ASP A 86 -13.30 -15.97 -7.68
C ASP A 86 -13.86 -16.20 -6.25
N ASN A 87 -14.27 -15.14 -5.54
CA ASN A 87 -14.85 -15.18 -4.18
C ASN A 87 -16.32 -14.72 -4.16
N ASP A 88 -17.02 -14.76 -5.28
CA ASP A 88 -18.45 -14.43 -5.41
C ASP A 88 -18.79 -12.99 -4.93
N ILE A 89 -17.90 -12.03 -5.21
CA ILE A 89 -18.11 -10.60 -4.93
C ILE A 89 -18.23 -9.85 -6.25
N ASP A 90 -19.45 -9.40 -6.58
CA ASP A 90 -19.66 -8.49 -7.72
C ASP A 90 -18.95 -7.16 -7.45
N ARG A 91 -17.94 -6.87 -8.26
CA ARG A 91 -17.09 -5.68 -8.13
C ARG A 91 -17.84 -4.36 -8.26
N SER A 92 -18.98 -4.36 -8.94
CA SER A 92 -19.71 -3.16 -9.37
C SER A 92 -20.81 -2.74 -8.40
N THR A 93 -21.35 -3.68 -7.62
CA THR A 93 -22.39 -3.39 -6.63
C THR A 93 -21.87 -2.54 -5.48
N LEU A 94 -22.76 -1.77 -4.86
CA LEU A 94 -22.45 -0.98 -3.67
C LEU A 94 -21.93 -1.86 -2.52
N ALA A 95 -20.97 -1.30 -1.79
CA ALA A 95 -20.40 -1.89 -0.59
C ALA A 95 -21.47 -2.21 0.45
N SER A 96 -21.33 -3.36 1.10
CA SER A 96 -22.20 -3.80 2.18
C SER A 96 -21.38 -4.38 3.33
N GLN A 97 -22.00 -4.49 4.51
CA GLN A 97 -21.36 -5.15 5.65
C GLN A 97 -21.06 -6.62 5.35
N GLU A 98 -21.88 -7.28 4.54
CA GLU A 98 -21.63 -8.64 4.08
C GLU A 98 -20.33 -8.71 3.26
N THR A 99 -20.16 -7.80 2.29
CA THR A 99 -18.92 -7.71 1.52
C THR A 99 -17.72 -7.47 2.44
N LEU A 100 -17.82 -6.52 3.38
CA LEU A 100 -16.72 -6.24 4.32
C LEU A 100 -16.35 -7.49 5.14
N ASN A 101 -17.33 -8.24 5.63
CA ASN A 101 -17.08 -9.48 6.36
C ASN A 101 -16.39 -10.54 5.49
N LYS A 102 -16.77 -10.66 4.20
CA LYS A 102 -16.05 -11.52 3.26
C LYS A 102 -14.61 -11.05 3.07
N LEU A 103 -14.37 -9.75 2.90
CA LEU A 103 -13.03 -9.18 2.76
C LEU A 103 -12.13 -9.54 3.94
N LYS A 104 -12.61 -9.44 5.18
CA LYS A 104 -11.87 -9.84 6.40
C LYS A 104 -11.42 -11.31 6.36
N ILE A 105 -12.21 -12.18 5.73
CA ILE A 105 -11.92 -13.62 5.61
C ILE A 105 -10.95 -13.90 4.47
N ILE A 106 -11.19 -13.34 3.28
CA ILE A 106 -10.41 -13.67 2.08
C ILE A 106 -9.05 -12.96 2.08
N PHE A 107 -8.95 -11.79 2.69
CA PHE A 107 -7.68 -11.08 2.96
C PHE A 107 -7.14 -11.44 4.35
N LYS A 108 -7.17 -12.73 4.70
CA LYS A 108 -6.86 -13.22 6.05
C LYS A 108 -5.50 -12.79 6.56
N ASP A 109 -4.47 -12.81 5.72
CA ASP A 109 -3.11 -12.41 6.13
C ASP A 109 -3.07 -10.94 6.61
N TYR A 110 -3.72 -10.04 5.85
CA TYR A 110 -3.82 -8.64 6.25
C TYR A 110 -4.61 -8.51 7.55
N TRP A 111 -5.76 -9.18 7.64
CA TRP A 111 -6.62 -9.16 8.81
C TRP A 111 -5.90 -9.63 10.07
N ASP A 112 -5.27 -10.80 10.04
CA ASP A 112 -4.60 -11.40 11.19
C ASP A 112 -3.44 -10.55 11.73
N ARG A 113 -2.82 -9.72 10.87
CA ARG A 113 -1.69 -8.85 11.22
C ARG A 113 -2.11 -7.43 11.62
N SER A 114 -3.38 -7.10 11.43
CA SER A 114 -3.99 -5.80 11.73
C SER A 114 -4.49 -5.72 13.18
N ALA A 115 -5.12 -4.59 13.54
CA ALA A 115 -5.85 -4.45 14.81
C ALA A 115 -7.12 -5.33 14.90
N GLN A 116 -7.47 -6.06 13.83
CA GLN A 116 -8.64 -6.94 13.76
C GLN A 116 -9.95 -6.21 14.07
N TRP A 117 -10.01 -4.94 13.69
CA TRP A 117 -11.20 -4.11 13.76
C TRP A 117 -11.29 -3.25 12.51
N ALA A 118 -12.31 -3.50 11.70
CA ALA A 118 -12.60 -2.72 10.51
C ALA A 118 -14.11 -2.67 10.30
N GLU A 119 -14.70 -1.48 10.22
CA GLU A 119 -16.15 -1.33 10.05
C GLU A 119 -16.51 -0.32 8.96
N LEU A 120 -17.69 -0.49 8.37
CA LEU A 120 -18.28 0.56 7.55
C LEU A 120 -18.72 1.72 8.45
N ALA A 121 -18.52 2.95 7.97
CA ALA A 121 -18.85 4.15 8.71
C ALA A 121 -20.36 4.30 8.89
N THR A 122 -20.79 4.27 10.15
CA THR A 122 -22.09 4.69 10.67
C THR A 122 -21.85 5.65 11.82
N GLN A 123 -22.90 6.27 12.37
CA GLN A 123 -22.73 7.13 13.55
C GLN A 123 -22.15 6.35 14.74
N GLU A 124 -22.57 5.11 14.92
CA GLU A 124 -22.12 4.22 16.00
C GLU A 124 -20.67 3.79 15.81
N THR A 125 -20.29 3.33 14.62
CA THR A 125 -18.92 2.85 14.35
C THR A 125 -17.92 4.01 14.29
N ILE A 126 -18.36 5.21 13.88
CA ILE A 126 -17.56 6.44 14.02
C ILE A 126 -17.28 6.71 15.50
N ALA A 127 -18.30 6.71 16.36
CA ALA A 127 -18.09 6.97 17.78
C ALA A 127 -17.17 5.94 18.43
N GLU A 128 -17.28 4.67 18.05
CA GLU A 128 -16.38 3.61 18.53
C GLU A 128 -14.94 3.75 18.00
N TRP A 129 -14.77 4.21 16.76
CA TRP A 129 -13.47 4.48 16.15
C TRP A 129 -12.80 5.71 16.79
N GLU A 130 -13.56 6.76 17.08
CA GLU A 130 -13.07 8.01 17.66
C GLU A 130 -12.61 7.85 19.11
N GLY A 131 -13.31 7.04 19.90
CA GLY A 131 -13.07 6.93 21.33
C GLY A 131 -13.24 8.28 22.04
N GLU A 132 -12.47 8.48 23.11
CA GLU A 132 -12.44 9.77 23.83
C GLU A 132 -11.48 10.76 23.15
N GLU A 133 -10.42 10.26 22.51
CA GLU A 133 -9.33 11.08 21.97
C GLU A 133 -9.76 11.92 20.75
N TYR A 134 -10.71 11.42 19.96
CA TYR A 134 -11.11 12.03 18.69
C TYR A 134 -12.61 12.33 18.59
N ARG A 135 -13.31 12.43 19.72
CA ARG A 135 -14.76 12.64 19.74
C ARG A 135 -15.17 13.86 18.89
N GLY A 136 -16.03 13.63 17.89
CA GLY A 136 -16.60 14.66 17.03
C GLY A 136 -15.67 15.18 15.94
N LEU A 137 -14.59 14.45 15.61
CA LEU A 137 -13.70 14.80 14.51
C LEU A 137 -14.19 14.28 13.16
N LEU A 138 -15.01 13.24 13.15
CA LEU A 138 -15.53 12.60 11.97
C LEU A 138 -17.05 12.76 11.88
N SER A 139 -17.52 12.81 10.65
CA SER A 139 -18.93 12.81 10.31
C SER A 139 -19.13 12.00 9.03
N LEU A 140 -20.37 11.60 8.77
CA LEU A 140 -20.74 10.92 7.53
C LEU A 140 -21.60 11.86 6.67
N THR A 141 -21.07 12.30 5.53
CA THR A 141 -21.81 13.12 4.56
C THR A 141 -21.93 12.34 3.26
N ASP A 142 -23.16 12.09 2.79
CA ASP A 142 -23.45 11.29 1.59
C ASP A 142 -22.77 9.91 1.60
N GLY A 143 -22.68 9.27 2.77
CA GLY A 143 -22.01 7.98 2.95
C GLY A 143 -20.48 8.03 2.76
N ILE A 144 -19.88 9.23 2.92
CA ILE A 144 -18.43 9.45 2.86
C ILE A 144 -17.95 10.07 4.18
N ILE A 145 -16.89 9.50 4.76
CA ILE A 145 -16.24 10.00 5.97
C ILE A 145 -15.68 11.40 5.68
N THR A 146 -16.10 12.37 6.48
CA THR A 146 -15.68 13.76 6.38
C THR A 146 -15.07 14.20 7.70
N LYS A 147 -13.86 14.76 7.65
CA LYS A 147 -13.16 15.31 8.82
C LYS A 147 -13.73 16.69 9.16
N SER A 148 -13.74 17.05 10.45
CA SER A 148 -14.19 18.36 10.94
C SER A 148 -13.37 19.52 10.35
N THR A 149 -12.11 19.27 10.00
CA THR A 149 -11.21 20.21 9.30
C THR A 149 -11.51 20.34 7.80
N GLY A 150 -12.53 19.63 7.30
CA GLY A 150 -12.77 19.43 5.88
C GLY A 150 -11.97 18.25 5.30
N GLY A 151 -12.39 17.81 4.11
CA GLY A 151 -11.78 16.67 3.41
C GLY A 151 -12.62 15.40 3.50
N LYS A 152 -12.75 14.72 2.36
CA LYS A 152 -13.49 13.47 2.19
C LYS A 152 -12.50 12.31 2.12
N ASN A 153 -12.75 11.23 2.87
CA ASN A 153 -11.83 10.10 2.95
C ASN A 153 -12.57 8.81 2.60
N ALA A 154 -11.98 7.99 1.73
CA ALA A 154 -12.55 6.69 1.38
C ALA A 154 -12.45 5.69 2.55
N GLY A 155 -11.40 5.80 3.35
CA GLY A 155 -11.17 5.07 4.59
C GLY A 155 -10.26 5.88 5.50
N ILE A 156 -10.13 5.46 6.75
CA ILE A 156 -9.22 6.05 7.71
C ILE A 156 -8.82 5.03 8.78
N THR A 157 -7.54 5.03 9.14
CA THR A 157 -6.98 4.21 10.22
C THR A 157 -6.68 5.08 11.44
N ASN A 158 -7.08 4.62 12.63
CA ASN A 158 -6.83 5.34 13.87
C ASN A 158 -5.36 5.16 14.29
N PRO A 159 -4.58 6.24 14.43
CA PRO A 159 -3.15 6.16 14.71
C PRO A 159 -2.80 5.71 16.14
N TYR A 160 -3.78 5.59 17.05
CA TYR A 160 -3.56 5.18 18.44
C TYR A 160 -3.95 3.73 18.74
N ASN A 161 -4.75 3.10 17.88
CA ASN A 161 -5.22 1.72 18.12
C ASN A 161 -5.32 0.88 16.84
N GLY A 162 -5.01 1.44 15.66
CA GLY A 162 -5.02 0.73 14.39
C GLY A 162 -6.42 0.36 13.87
N LYS A 163 -7.51 0.80 14.52
CA LYS A 163 -8.88 0.56 14.07
C LYS A 163 -9.10 1.21 12.70
N VAL A 164 -9.78 0.48 11.80
CA VAL A 164 -10.06 0.95 10.43
C VAL A 164 -11.53 1.28 10.24
N LEU A 165 -11.81 2.45 9.67
CA LEU A 165 -13.15 2.88 9.30
C LEU A 165 -13.23 3.12 7.79
N LEU A 166 -14.28 2.62 7.14
CA LEU A 166 -14.42 2.63 5.69
C LEU A 166 -15.71 3.33 5.25
N SER A 167 -15.64 4.19 4.24
CA SER A 167 -16.83 4.86 3.70
C SER A 167 -17.75 3.86 2.98
N PRO A 168 -19.06 3.83 3.29
CA PRO A 168 -20.01 2.90 2.66
C PRO A 168 -20.40 3.26 1.22
N ASN A 169 -20.30 4.53 0.80
CA ASN A 169 -20.74 4.95 -0.54
C ASN A 169 -19.70 4.68 -1.64
N LYS A 170 -19.35 3.40 -1.84
CA LYS A 170 -18.38 2.94 -2.85
C LYS A 170 -18.81 1.60 -3.43
N SER A 171 -18.32 1.24 -4.61
CA SER A 171 -18.48 -0.12 -5.14
C SER A 171 -17.66 -1.13 -4.32
N ASN A 172 -17.98 -2.42 -4.41
CA ASN A 172 -17.20 -3.48 -3.76
C ASN A 172 -15.72 -3.47 -4.19
N TYR A 173 -15.43 -3.16 -5.45
CA TYR A 173 -14.06 -2.94 -5.92
C TYR A 173 -13.39 -1.76 -5.19
N GLY A 174 -14.12 -0.65 -5.08
CA GLY A 174 -13.67 0.54 -4.36
C GLY A 174 -13.51 0.30 -2.86
N LEU A 175 -14.32 -0.58 -2.26
CA LEU A 175 -14.21 -1.02 -0.87
C LEU A 175 -12.97 -1.89 -0.68
N ALA A 176 -12.76 -2.90 -1.54
CA ALA A 176 -11.63 -3.81 -1.43
C ALA A 176 -10.28 -3.07 -1.53
N ARG A 177 -10.15 -2.13 -2.47
CA ARG A 177 -8.95 -1.29 -2.58
C ARG A 177 -8.70 -0.47 -1.30
N THR A 178 -9.75 0.18 -0.80
CA THR A 178 -9.62 0.96 0.45
C THR A 178 -9.35 0.05 1.65
N PHE A 179 -9.96 -1.13 1.71
CA PHE A 179 -9.69 -2.12 2.76
C PHE A 179 -8.21 -2.52 2.77
N ILE A 180 -7.64 -2.89 1.63
CA ILE A 180 -6.20 -3.24 1.53
C ILE A 180 -5.33 -2.06 1.99
N HIS A 181 -5.62 -0.85 1.50
CA HIS A 181 -4.87 0.36 1.86
C HIS A 181 -4.88 0.61 3.37
N GLU A 182 -6.06 0.63 4.00
CA GLU A 182 -6.18 0.87 5.44
C GLU A 182 -5.67 -0.30 6.29
N MET A 183 -5.76 -1.54 5.80
CA MET A 183 -5.16 -2.68 6.50
C MET A 183 -3.64 -2.54 6.60
N ILE A 184 -2.95 -1.99 5.60
CA ILE A 184 -1.51 -1.70 5.70
C ILE A 184 -1.22 -0.68 6.80
N HIS A 185 -2.00 0.39 6.90
CA HIS A 185 -1.87 1.35 8.00
C HIS A 185 -2.11 0.71 9.36
N SER A 186 -3.11 -0.18 9.46
CA SER A 186 -3.40 -0.93 10.69
C SER A 186 -2.24 -1.86 11.07
N ILE A 187 -1.67 -2.58 10.10
CA ILE A 187 -0.48 -3.43 10.31
C ILE A 187 0.72 -2.58 10.72
N ASP A 188 0.92 -1.42 10.10
CA ASP A 188 2.02 -0.51 10.42
C ASP A 188 1.92 0.02 11.85
N PHE A 189 0.70 0.26 12.34
CA PHE A 189 0.46 0.53 13.75
C PHE A 189 0.83 -0.68 14.62
N MET A 190 0.27 -1.86 14.34
CA MET A 190 0.47 -3.07 15.16
C MET A 190 1.92 -3.54 15.23
N THR A 191 2.70 -3.27 14.18
CA THR A 191 4.12 -3.64 14.09
C THR A 191 5.07 -2.55 14.62
N GLY A 192 4.55 -1.37 14.98
CA GLY A 192 5.32 -0.21 15.42
C GLY A 192 6.06 0.52 14.29
N VAL A 193 5.82 0.13 13.03
CA VAL A 193 6.42 0.76 11.86
C VAL A 193 5.92 2.19 11.68
N LEU A 194 4.63 2.44 11.95
CA LEU A 194 4.05 3.79 11.97
C LEU A 194 4.81 4.71 12.92
N ASN A 195 4.99 4.28 14.18
CA ASN A 195 5.71 5.06 15.20
C ASN A 195 7.18 5.31 14.83
N PHE A 196 7.85 4.33 14.25
CA PHE A 196 9.22 4.49 13.78
C PHE A 196 9.31 5.57 12.69
N TRP A 197 8.47 5.49 11.67
CA TRP A 197 8.54 6.42 10.54
C TRP A 197 8.00 7.81 10.91
N ASP A 198 7.00 7.92 11.77
CA ASP A 198 6.49 9.22 12.24
C ASP A 198 7.56 10.06 12.94
N SER A 199 8.59 9.44 13.52
CA SER A 199 9.75 10.16 14.07
C SER A 199 10.53 10.99 13.03
N PHE A 200 10.34 10.70 11.74
CA PHE A 200 10.93 11.43 10.61
C PHE A 200 9.98 12.48 10.02
N GLY A 201 8.89 12.80 10.72
CA GLY A 201 7.97 13.89 10.35
C GLY A 201 7.23 13.67 9.03
N ALA A 202 7.10 14.72 8.21
CA ALA A 202 6.31 14.68 6.98
C ALA A 202 6.79 13.63 5.98
N VAL A 203 8.09 13.33 6.00
CA VAL A 203 8.70 12.41 5.06
C VAL A 203 8.41 10.97 5.45
N GLY A 204 8.48 10.65 6.74
CA GLY A 204 8.07 9.35 7.26
C GLY A 204 6.57 9.08 7.11
N ARG A 205 5.71 10.11 7.24
CA ARG A 205 4.29 9.97 6.90
C ARG A 205 4.07 9.65 5.43
N SER A 206 4.80 10.32 4.52
CA SER A 206 4.72 10.04 3.08
C SER A 206 5.22 8.63 2.76
N TYR A 207 6.17 8.12 3.53
CA TYR A 207 6.66 6.76 3.44
C TYR A 207 5.59 5.72 3.84
N ILE A 208 4.88 5.94 4.96
CA ILE A 208 3.80 5.06 5.40
C ILE A 208 2.67 5.01 4.36
N GLU A 209 2.24 6.19 3.87
CA GLU A 209 1.24 6.29 2.81
C GLU A 209 1.68 5.57 1.52
N SER A 210 2.94 5.76 1.10
CA SER A 210 3.44 5.17 -0.14
C SER A 210 3.37 3.63 -0.11
N ARG A 211 3.62 3.00 1.04
CA ARG A 211 3.48 1.55 1.20
C ARG A 211 2.05 1.07 0.98
N ALA A 212 1.06 1.75 1.56
CA ALA A 212 -0.34 1.39 1.40
C ALA A 212 -0.81 1.52 -0.07
N TYR A 213 -0.33 2.56 -0.78
CA TYR A 213 -0.58 2.71 -2.23
C TYR A 213 0.12 1.64 -3.07
N ILE A 214 1.40 1.35 -2.79
CA ILE A 214 2.18 0.31 -3.49
C ILE A 214 1.51 -1.06 -3.33
N GLU A 215 1.07 -1.38 -2.12
CA GLU A 215 0.39 -2.64 -1.86
C GLU A 215 -0.92 -2.73 -2.65
N THR A 216 -1.75 -1.69 -2.61
CA THR A 216 -3.00 -1.64 -3.37
C THR A 216 -2.74 -1.79 -4.88
N ALA A 217 -1.68 -1.15 -5.38
CA ALA A 217 -1.27 -1.23 -6.78
C ALA A 217 -0.84 -2.63 -7.20
N SER A 218 -0.28 -3.43 -6.29
CA SER A 218 0.07 -4.83 -6.55
C SER A 218 -1.15 -5.71 -6.86
N TRP A 219 -2.33 -5.28 -6.40
CA TRP A 219 -3.62 -5.93 -6.61
C TRP A 219 -4.38 -5.39 -7.83
N ASP A 220 -4.39 -4.08 -8.05
CA ASP A 220 -5.21 -3.46 -9.11
C ASP A 220 -4.53 -3.31 -10.48
N GLY A 221 -3.33 -3.88 -10.64
CA GLY A 221 -2.59 -3.85 -11.91
C GLY A 221 -1.68 -2.62 -12.07
N GLY A 222 -1.25 -2.01 -10.97
CA GLY A 222 -0.25 -0.94 -10.95
C GLY A 222 -0.84 0.47 -10.98
N PHE A 223 -2.13 0.65 -10.67
CA PHE A 223 -2.73 1.97 -10.65
C PHE A 223 -2.39 2.69 -9.35
N ILE A 224 -1.62 3.77 -9.47
CA ILE A 224 -1.31 4.69 -8.36
C ILE A 224 -1.81 6.06 -8.80
N ASP A 225 -2.78 6.60 -8.07
CA ASP A 225 -3.31 7.94 -8.32
C ASP A 225 -2.30 9.04 -7.96
N GLU A 226 -2.65 10.29 -8.22
CA GLU A 226 -1.79 11.44 -7.98
C GLU A 226 -1.38 11.56 -6.50
N ALA A 227 -2.29 11.27 -5.57
CA ALA A 227 -1.99 11.28 -4.14
C ALA A 227 -0.92 10.24 -3.79
N GLY A 228 -1.09 9.01 -4.26
CA GLY A 228 -0.09 7.96 -4.08
C GLY A 228 1.26 8.28 -4.73
N GLN A 229 1.25 8.85 -5.94
CA GLN A 229 2.48 9.28 -6.62
C GLN A 229 3.22 10.35 -5.82
N ASN A 230 2.50 11.35 -5.30
CA ASN A 230 3.08 12.41 -4.46
C ASN A 230 3.68 11.84 -3.17
N HIS A 231 3.02 10.90 -2.50
CA HIS A 231 3.58 10.25 -1.33
C HIS A 231 4.84 9.45 -1.64
N ILE A 232 4.88 8.72 -2.77
CA ILE A 232 6.07 7.99 -3.19
C ILE A 232 7.22 8.96 -3.50
N ILE A 233 6.97 10.03 -4.26
CA ILE A 233 7.97 11.06 -4.59
C ILE A 233 8.49 11.74 -3.32
N ASN A 234 7.62 12.18 -2.42
CA ASN A 234 8.02 12.79 -1.16
C ASN A 234 8.81 11.81 -0.27
N SER A 235 8.49 10.52 -0.33
CA SER A 235 9.27 9.49 0.39
C SER A 235 10.64 9.22 -0.25
N LEU A 236 10.88 9.61 -1.51
CA LEU A 236 12.18 9.47 -2.18
C LEU A 236 13.18 10.55 -1.78
N ASP A 237 12.72 11.71 -1.33
CA ASP A 237 13.59 12.74 -0.75
C ASP A 237 14.32 12.22 0.52
N ILE A 238 13.78 11.18 1.19
CA ILE A 238 14.49 10.40 2.24
C ILE A 238 15.81 9.86 1.70
N GLN A 239 15.78 9.27 0.51
CA GLN A 239 16.93 8.56 -0.03
C GLN A 239 18.03 9.57 -0.41
N VAL A 240 17.68 10.67 -1.10
CA VAL A 240 18.68 11.68 -1.48
C VAL A 240 19.27 12.41 -0.27
N SER A 241 18.44 12.73 0.73
CA SER A 241 18.92 13.41 1.95
C SER A 241 19.76 12.50 2.87
N LEU A 242 19.39 11.22 3.01
CA LEU A 242 20.15 10.25 3.83
C LEU A 242 21.42 9.73 3.14
N PHE A 243 21.45 9.62 1.80
CA PHE A 243 22.69 9.31 1.07
C PHE A 243 23.72 10.44 1.16
N ASN A 244 23.29 11.70 1.17
CA ASN A 244 24.20 12.84 1.34
C ASN A 244 24.78 12.94 2.76
N PHE A 245 24.14 12.37 3.78
CA PHE A 245 24.69 12.33 5.15
C PHE A 245 25.84 11.33 5.33
N ASN A 246 26.02 10.37 4.41
CA ASN A 246 27.00 9.29 4.54
C ASN A 246 28.18 9.37 3.55
N LEU A 247 28.24 10.40 2.71
CA LEU A 247 29.41 10.69 1.85
C LEU A 247 30.33 11.77 2.45
N GLY A 248 30.04 12.22 3.67
CA GLY A 248 30.77 13.27 4.39
C GLY A 248 31.52 12.83 5.65
N ARG A 249 31.83 11.53 5.81
CA ARG A 249 32.71 11.03 6.88
C ARG A 249 33.65 9.95 6.38
#